data_AF-A0A1F6ZCH4-F1
#
_entry.id   AF-A0A1F6ZCH4-F1
#
_cell.length_a   1.000
_cell.length_b   1.000
_cell.length_c   1.000
_cell.angle_alpha   90.00
_cell.angle_beta   90.00
_cell.angle_gamma   90.00
#
_symmetry.space_group_name_H-M   'P 1'
#
loop_
_entity.id
_entity.type
_entity.pdbx_description
1 polymer ?
#
loop_
_entity_poly.entity_id
_entity_poly.type
_entity_poly.pdbx_seq_one_letter_code
_entity_poly.pdbx_strand_id
1 'polypeptide(L)'
;MISFFKKRPANDFSSQLFDENGFYRKFLKDLETCQSEVAIESPYVTSSRMEVLLPVFQRLLHKKIKIQIVTRDPSEHENELFRHQATNEILVCKDLGIDVQLQTGFHHRKLAIIDKAILWEGSLNILSYSKSKEIMRRLEGGDHAQEMIDFLKL
;
A
#
# COMPACT_ATOMS: atom_id res chain seq x y z
N MET A 1 24.74 10.07 34.44
CA MET A 1 23.78 10.23 33.33
C MET A 1 24.44 9.65 32.09
N ILE A 2 24.21 8.37 31.77
CA ILE A 2 24.87 7.70 30.64
C ILE A 2 24.01 7.96 29.40
N SER A 3 24.54 8.76 28.47
CA SER A 3 23.93 8.95 27.15
C SER A 3 24.13 7.68 26.32
N PHE A 4 23.02 7.01 25.98
CA PHE A 4 22.99 5.74 25.24
C PHE A 4 23.07 5.90 23.71
N PHE A 5 23.24 7.10 23.19
CA PHE A 5 23.21 7.29 21.73
C PHE A 5 24.62 7.28 21.14
N LYS A 6 25.09 6.07 20.78
CA LYS A 6 26.09 5.91 19.72
C LYS A 6 25.51 6.55 18.46
N LYS A 7 26.24 7.49 17.85
CA LYS A 7 25.94 7.99 16.50
C LYS A 7 25.77 6.78 15.57
N ARG A 8 24.57 6.63 15.00
CA ARG A 8 24.31 5.62 13.96
C ARG A 8 25.22 5.94 12.77
N PRO A 9 25.83 4.92 12.12
CA PRO A 9 26.48 5.13 10.83
C PRO A 9 25.48 5.78 9.87
N ALA A 10 25.98 6.57 8.92
CA ALA A 10 25.13 7.16 7.89
C ALA A 10 24.44 6.02 7.14
N ASN A 11 23.14 5.87 7.37
CA ASN A 11 22.35 4.87 6.67
C ASN A 11 22.19 5.34 5.22
N ASP A 12 22.42 4.46 4.26
CA ASP A 12 22.12 4.64 2.83
C ASP A 12 20.59 4.58 2.55
N PHE A 13 19.80 4.95 3.56
CA PHE A 13 18.35 4.93 3.49
C PHE A 13 17.74 6.03 4.34
N SER A 14 16.56 6.49 3.92
CA SER A 14 15.72 7.40 4.68
C SER A 14 14.56 6.64 5.32
N SER A 15 14.19 7.02 6.55
CA SER A 15 13.05 6.46 7.27
C SER A 15 12.20 7.60 7.82
N GLN A 16 10.91 7.60 7.48
CA GLN A 16 9.96 8.63 7.88
C GLN A 16 8.68 7.98 8.44
N LEU A 17 8.12 8.55 9.50
CA LEU A 17 6.86 8.11 10.09
C LEU A 17 5.75 9.08 9.73
N PHE A 18 4.58 8.54 9.45
CA PHE A 18 3.36 9.25 9.10
C PHE A 18 2.19 8.71 9.91
N ASP A 19 1.29 9.59 10.27
CA ASP A 19 -0.02 9.27 10.82
C ASP A 19 -1.07 9.10 9.70
N GLU A 20 -2.33 8.86 10.07
CA GLU A 20 -3.45 8.73 9.13
C GLU A 20 -3.68 9.99 8.27
N ASN A 21 -3.27 11.17 8.75
CA ASN A 21 -3.46 12.44 8.07
C ASN A 21 -2.33 12.73 7.08
N GLY A 22 -1.09 12.42 7.45
CA GLY A 22 0.12 12.68 6.66
C GLY A 22 0.38 11.65 5.58
N PHE A 23 -0.02 10.39 5.82
CA PHE A 23 0.28 9.26 4.93
C PHE A 23 -0.18 9.51 3.49
N TYR A 24 -1.48 9.73 3.27
CA TYR A 24 -2.02 9.82 1.91
C TYR A 24 -1.41 10.96 1.09
N ARG A 25 -1.15 12.10 1.72
CA ARG A 25 -0.52 13.23 1.03
C ARG A 25 0.87 12.88 0.51
N LYS A 26 1.67 12.14 1.27
CA LYS A 26 3.01 11.72 0.82
C LYS A 26 2.94 10.53 -0.13
N PHE A 27 2.09 9.54 0.16
CA PHE A 27 1.89 8.35 -0.67
C PHE A 27 1.43 8.73 -2.09
N LEU A 28 0.47 9.65 -2.24
CA LEU A 28 0.03 10.13 -3.56
C LEU A 28 1.15 10.81 -4.35
N LYS A 29 2.04 11.56 -3.69
CA LYS A 29 3.22 12.16 -4.34
C LYS A 29 4.21 11.09 -4.80
N ASP A 30 4.43 10.06 -3.99
CA ASP A 30 5.30 8.94 -4.38
C ASP A 30 4.73 8.21 -5.61
N LEU A 31 3.39 8.00 -5.65
CA LEU A 31 2.72 7.45 -6.83
C LEU A 31 2.85 8.35 -8.06
N GLU A 32 2.73 9.66 -7.94
CA GLU A 32 2.87 10.60 -9.07
C GLU A 32 4.24 10.50 -9.75
N THR A 33 5.28 10.26 -8.95
CA THR A 33 6.67 10.10 -9.40
C THR A 33 7.06 8.67 -9.77
N CYS A 34 6.18 7.69 -9.58
CA CYS A 34 6.43 6.29 -9.93
C CYS A 34 6.75 6.15 -11.42
N GLN A 35 7.68 5.26 -11.75
CA GLN A 35 8.21 5.08 -13.10
C GLN A 35 7.94 3.69 -13.70
N SER A 36 7.77 2.66 -12.88
CA SER A 36 7.78 1.27 -13.34
C SER A 36 6.65 0.42 -12.75
N GLU A 37 6.51 0.38 -11.43
CA GLU A 37 5.54 -0.50 -10.79
C GLU A 37 5.14 -0.08 -9.38
N VAL A 38 3.93 -0.49 -9.00
CA VAL A 38 3.35 -0.32 -7.68
C VAL A 38 2.72 -1.64 -7.25
N ALA A 39 3.13 -2.17 -6.11
CA ALA A 39 2.43 -3.25 -5.42
C ALA A 39 1.76 -2.68 -4.16
N ILE A 40 0.49 -2.99 -3.93
CA ILE A 40 -0.25 -2.60 -2.72
C ILE A 40 -0.85 -3.85 -2.11
N GLU A 41 -0.55 -4.12 -0.85
CA GLU A 41 -1.27 -5.12 -0.06
C GLU A 41 -2.14 -4.41 0.98
N SER A 42 -3.46 -4.64 0.89
CA SER A 42 -4.40 -4.09 1.87
C SER A 42 -5.61 -5.02 2.03
N PRO A 43 -5.94 -5.44 3.26
CA PRO A 43 -6.94 -6.48 3.51
C PRO A 43 -8.39 -6.00 3.42
N TYR A 44 -8.61 -4.70 3.22
CA TYR A 44 -9.93 -4.11 3.10
C TYR A 44 -9.93 -3.11 1.96
N VAL A 45 -11.00 -3.14 1.17
CA VAL A 45 -11.25 -2.22 0.05
C VAL A 45 -12.58 -1.52 0.28
N THR A 46 -12.61 -0.18 0.23
CA THR A 46 -13.86 0.61 0.36
C THR A 46 -14.01 1.61 -0.78
N SER A 47 -15.24 1.85 -1.26
CA SER A 47 -15.51 2.78 -2.37
C SER A 47 -15.01 4.19 -2.07
N SER A 48 -15.17 4.67 -0.84
CA SER A 48 -14.69 6.01 -0.44
C SER A 48 -13.18 6.19 -0.63
N ARG A 49 -12.40 5.11 -0.48
CA ARG A 49 -10.96 5.15 -0.72
C ARG A 49 -10.65 5.02 -2.20
N MET A 50 -11.36 4.13 -2.88
CA MET A 50 -11.18 3.89 -4.31
C MET A 50 -11.59 5.10 -5.16
N GLU A 51 -12.55 5.91 -4.73
CA GLU A 51 -12.88 7.20 -5.37
C GLU A 51 -11.65 8.13 -5.46
N VAL A 52 -10.76 8.09 -4.46
CA VAL A 52 -9.51 8.86 -4.45
C VAL A 52 -8.42 8.18 -5.28
N LEU A 53 -8.30 6.85 -5.20
CA LEU A 53 -7.17 6.11 -5.78
C LEU A 53 -7.39 5.72 -7.26
N LEU A 54 -8.61 5.43 -7.70
CA LEU A 54 -8.89 5.00 -9.07
C LEU A 54 -8.41 6.01 -10.12
N PRO A 55 -8.65 7.33 -9.98
CA PRO A 55 -8.10 8.31 -10.92
C PRO A 55 -6.57 8.32 -10.95
N VAL A 56 -5.92 8.00 -9.83
CA VAL A 56 -4.44 7.89 -9.75
C VAL A 56 -3.99 6.65 -10.49
N PHE A 57 -4.60 5.49 -10.22
CA PHE A 57 -4.29 4.23 -10.89
C PHE A 57 -4.47 4.32 -12.40
N GLN A 58 -5.53 4.96 -12.88
CA GLN A 58 -5.73 5.20 -14.31
C GLN A 58 -4.58 6.01 -14.93
N ARG A 59 -4.09 7.06 -14.25
CA ARG A 59 -2.93 7.82 -14.72
C ARG A 59 -1.65 6.98 -14.76
N LEU A 60 -1.44 6.11 -13.77
CA LEU A 60 -0.30 5.19 -13.75
C LEU A 60 -0.38 4.18 -14.91
N LEU A 61 -1.55 3.57 -15.12
CA LEU A 61 -1.79 2.63 -16.23
C LEU A 61 -1.60 3.30 -17.59
N HIS A 62 -2.03 4.55 -17.77
CA HIS A 62 -1.75 5.32 -18.99
C HIS A 62 -0.25 5.55 -19.23
N LYS A 63 0.54 5.72 -18.15
CA LYS A 63 2.01 5.76 -18.20
C LYS A 63 2.66 4.37 -18.36
N LYS A 64 1.87 3.31 -18.52
CA LYS A 64 2.33 1.91 -18.61
C LYS A 64 3.04 1.40 -17.35
N ILE A 65 2.75 2.02 -16.20
CA ILE A 65 3.19 1.54 -14.88
C ILE A 65 2.36 0.33 -14.51
N LYS A 66 3.00 -0.74 -14.04
CA LYS A 66 2.32 -1.95 -13.57
C LYS A 66 1.73 -1.70 -12.20
N ILE A 67 0.50 -2.17 -11.97
CA ILE A 67 -0.12 -2.09 -10.66
C ILE A 67 -0.54 -3.51 -10.26
N GLN A 68 -0.09 -3.92 -9.09
CA GLN A 68 -0.53 -5.13 -8.43
C GLN A 68 -1.21 -4.78 -7.11
N ILE A 69 -2.39 -5.36 -6.89
CA ILE A 69 -3.13 -5.25 -5.64
C ILE A 69 -3.31 -6.64 -5.07
N VAL A 70 -2.85 -6.83 -3.84
CA VAL A 70 -3.13 -8.02 -3.03
C VAL A 70 -4.17 -7.62 -1.98
N THR A 71 -5.31 -8.30 -1.98
CA THR A 71 -6.38 -8.00 -1.02
C THR A 71 -7.10 -9.26 -0.55
N ARG A 72 -7.84 -9.13 0.55
CA ARG A 72 -8.63 -10.23 1.10
C ARG A 72 -9.71 -10.61 0.10
N ASP A 73 -9.96 -11.91 -0.04
CA ASP A 73 -11.13 -12.38 -0.79
C ASP A 73 -12.42 -11.80 -0.16
N PRO A 74 -13.25 -11.05 -0.92
CA PRO A 74 -14.46 -10.45 -0.37
C PRO A 74 -15.43 -11.46 0.27
N SER A 75 -15.40 -12.73 -0.16
CA SER A 75 -16.24 -13.78 0.41
C SER A 75 -15.98 -14.03 1.91
N GLU A 76 -14.80 -13.67 2.41
CA GLU A 76 -14.44 -13.76 3.84
C GLU A 76 -14.97 -12.58 4.68
N HIS A 77 -15.57 -11.56 4.06
CA HIS A 77 -16.23 -10.48 4.80
C HIS A 77 -17.61 -10.94 5.30
N GLU A 78 -17.78 -11.02 6.62
CA GLU A 78 -19.06 -11.37 7.26
C GLU A 78 -20.17 -10.35 6.98
N ASN A 79 -19.81 -9.08 6.84
CA ASN A 79 -20.75 -8.01 6.54
C ASN A 79 -21.03 -7.93 5.03
N GLU A 80 -22.28 -8.14 4.63
CA GLU A 80 -22.69 -8.16 3.22
C GLU A 80 -22.43 -6.84 2.48
N LEU A 81 -22.64 -5.70 3.14
CA LEU A 81 -22.39 -4.39 2.54
C LEU A 81 -20.90 -4.22 2.20
N PHE A 82 -20.01 -4.55 3.13
CA PHE A 82 -18.57 -4.52 2.89
C PHE A 82 -18.15 -5.52 1.81
N ARG A 83 -18.74 -6.73 1.80
CA ARG A 83 -18.51 -7.73 0.76
C ARG A 83 -18.87 -7.20 -0.62
N HIS A 84 -20.07 -6.66 -0.80
CA HIS A 84 -20.53 -6.14 -2.08
C HIS A 84 -19.67 -4.96 -2.55
N GLN A 85 -19.35 -4.04 -1.64
CA GLN A 85 -18.48 -2.92 -1.93
C GLN A 85 -17.10 -3.39 -2.41
N ALA A 86 -16.42 -4.23 -1.63
CA ALA A 86 -15.09 -4.73 -1.99
C ALA A 86 -15.12 -5.48 -3.33
N THR A 87 -16.16 -6.31 -3.56
CA THR A 87 -16.34 -7.05 -4.82
C THR A 87 -16.42 -6.10 -6.01
N ASN A 88 -17.26 -5.06 -5.94
CA ASN A 88 -17.42 -4.11 -7.04
C ASN A 88 -16.12 -3.36 -7.33
N GLU A 89 -15.44 -2.86 -6.31
CA GLU A 89 -14.17 -2.13 -6.50
C GLU A 89 -13.06 -3.03 -7.07
N ILE A 90 -13.00 -4.29 -6.65
CA ILE A 90 -12.06 -5.28 -7.19
C ILE A 90 -12.34 -5.55 -8.67
N LEU A 91 -13.60 -5.70 -9.06
CA LEU A 91 -13.99 -5.89 -10.46
C LEU A 91 -13.60 -4.67 -11.31
N VAL A 92 -13.86 -3.45 -10.81
CA VAL A 92 -13.43 -2.21 -11.48
C VAL A 92 -11.91 -2.18 -11.68
N CYS A 93 -11.12 -2.53 -10.67
CA CYS A 93 -9.67 -2.62 -10.79
C CYS A 93 -9.24 -3.62 -11.87
N LYS A 94 -9.84 -4.83 -11.88
CA LYS A 94 -9.54 -5.86 -12.87
C LYS A 94 -9.91 -5.41 -14.29
N ASP A 95 -11.06 -4.77 -14.47
CA ASP A 95 -11.51 -4.25 -15.77
C ASP A 95 -10.60 -3.13 -16.30
N LEU A 96 -9.97 -2.35 -15.41
CA LEU A 96 -8.94 -1.37 -15.77
C LEU A 96 -7.59 -2.01 -16.16
N GLY A 97 -7.41 -3.31 -15.94
CA GLY A 97 -6.17 -4.03 -16.20
C GLY A 97 -5.18 -4.03 -15.03
N ILE A 98 -5.63 -3.79 -13.80
CA ILE A 98 -4.83 -3.97 -12.59
C ILE A 98 -4.75 -5.46 -12.25
N ASP A 99 -3.55 -5.97 -11.92
CA ASP A 99 -3.39 -7.33 -11.41
C ASP A 99 -3.91 -7.38 -9.97
N VAL A 100 -5.05 -8.04 -9.74
CA VAL A 100 -5.65 -8.16 -8.41
C VAL A 100 -5.64 -9.61 -7.95
N GLN A 101 -4.83 -9.88 -6.92
CA GLN A 101 -4.71 -11.17 -6.26
C GLN A 101 -5.57 -11.19 -4.99
N LEU A 102 -6.43 -12.21 -4.90
CA LEU A 102 -7.26 -12.46 -3.73
C LEU A 102 -6.57 -13.45 -2.80
N GLN A 103 -6.54 -13.13 -1.51
CA GLN A 103 -5.95 -13.98 -0.48
C GLN A 103 -7.00 -14.35 0.58
N THR A 104 -7.01 -15.62 0.97
CA THR A 104 -7.88 -16.21 2.00
C THR A 104 -7.08 -16.57 3.24
N GLY A 105 -7.65 -16.48 4.43
CA GLY A 105 -6.99 -16.91 5.67
C GLY A 105 -6.46 -15.77 6.53
N PHE A 106 -7.28 -14.73 6.76
CA PHE A 106 -6.98 -13.61 7.68
C PHE A 106 -5.70 -12.84 7.33
N HIS A 107 -5.48 -12.58 6.05
CA HIS A 107 -4.43 -11.67 5.61
C HIS A 107 -4.68 -10.26 6.18
N HIS A 108 -3.65 -9.67 6.80
CA HIS A 108 -3.76 -8.42 7.56
C HIS A 108 -2.56 -7.47 7.36
N ARG A 109 -1.61 -7.81 6.48
CA ARG A 109 -0.49 -6.92 6.15
C ARG A 109 -0.99 -5.70 5.41
N LYS A 110 -0.30 -4.57 5.60
CA LYS A 110 -0.66 -3.29 5.01
C LYS A 110 0.63 -2.62 4.58
N LEU A 111 0.87 -2.68 3.29
CA LEU A 111 2.12 -2.21 2.72
C LEU A 111 1.92 -1.79 1.27
N ALA A 112 2.86 -0.98 0.79
CA ALA A 112 3.01 -0.72 -0.62
C ALA A 112 4.49 -0.68 -0.99
N ILE A 113 4.83 -1.19 -2.17
CA ILE A 113 6.17 -1.11 -2.74
C ILE A 113 6.06 -0.33 -4.04
N ILE A 114 6.91 0.69 -4.21
CA ILE A 114 6.95 1.51 -5.42
C ILE A 114 8.35 1.41 -6.03
N ASP A 115 8.41 1.06 -7.31
CA ASP A 115 9.63 0.95 -8.13
C ASP A 115 10.76 0.10 -7.50
N LYS A 116 10.39 -0.89 -6.66
CA LYS A 116 11.32 -1.69 -5.84
C LYS A 116 12.29 -0.87 -4.99
N ALA A 117 11.98 0.41 -4.75
CA ALA A 117 12.88 1.38 -4.11
C ALA A 117 12.27 2.01 -2.87
N ILE A 118 10.94 2.19 -2.85
CA ILE A 118 10.21 2.75 -1.72
C ILE A 118 9.34 1.65 -1.11
N LEU A 119 9.48 1.44 0.19
CA LEU A 119 8.59 0.59 0.98
C LEU A 119 7.74 1.47 1.91
N TRP A 120 6.43 1.26 1.85
CA TRP A 120 5.47 1.70 2.83
C TRP A 120 4.98 0.51 3.64
N GLU A 121 4.95 0.62 4.96
CA GLU A 121 4.43 -0.43 5.84
C GLU A 121 3.82 0.16 7.12
N GLY A 122 2.81 -0.50 7.68
CA GLY A 122 2.26 -0.08 8.96
C GLY A 122 0.89 -0.65 9.30
N SER A 123 0.11 0.12 10.06
CA SER A 123 -1.18 -0.30 10.60
C SER A 123 -2.38 0.21 9.79
N LEU A 124 -2.19 1.21 8.92
CA LEU A 124 -3.23 1.82 8.10
C LEU A 124 -3.60 0.97 6.88
N ASN A 125 -4.90 0.76 6.62
CA ASN A 125 -5.36 0.09 5.40
C ASN A 125 -5.30 1.07 4.21
N ILE A 126 -4.44 0.81 3.23
CA ILE A 126 -4.22 1.71 2.08
C ILE A 126 -5.45 1.78 1.15
N LEU A 127 -6.20 0.68 1.03
CA LEU A 127 -7.37 0.60 0.16
C LEU A 127 -8.70 0.81 0.90
N SER A 128 -8.65 1.14 2.19
CA SER A 128 -9.84 1.56 2.93
C SER A 128 -9.58 2.78 3.80
N TYR A 129 -10.61 3.24 4.50
CA TYR A 129 -10.48 4.27 5.52
C TYR A 129 -11.19 3.84 6.79
N SER A 130 -10.54 4.10 7.91
CA SER A 130 -11.14 4.05 9.24
C SER A 130 -10.74 5.30 10.00
N LYS A 131 -11.63 5.78 10.88
CA LYS A 131 -11.33 6.88 11.80
C LYS A 131 -10.55 6.33 12.99
N SER A 132 -9.34 5.87 12.74
CA SER A 132 -8.41 5.29 13.72
C SER A 132 -7.08 6.02 13.71
N LYS A 133 -6.35 5.94 14.83
CA LYS A 133 -4.98 6.44 14.94
C LYS A 133 -4.05 5.39 14.34
N GLU A 134 -3.35 5.73 13.28
CA GLU A 134 -2.53 4.78 12.54
C GLU A 134 -1.09 5.24 12.44
N ILE A 135 -0.19 4.30 12.13
CA ILE A 135 1.19 4.58 11.80
C ILE A 135 1.52 3.95 10.45
N MET A 136 2.22 4.71 9.62
CA MET A 136 2.86 4.22 8.40
C MET A 136 4.32 4.67 8.39
N ARG A 137 5.21 3.76 8.04
CA ARG A 137 6.62 4.06 7.80
C ARG A 137 6.88 4.07 6.30
N ARG A 138 7.60 5.09 5.84
CA ARG A 138 8.23 5.13 4.51
C ARG A 138 9.71 4.84 4.67
N LEU A 139 10.20 3.85 3.95
CA LEU A 139 11.61 3.53 3.79
C LEU A 139 11.99 3.72 2.32
N GLU A 140 13.15 4.32 2.08
CA GLU A 140 13.69 4.53 0.73
C GLU A 140 15.21 4.37 0.77
N GLY A 141 15.74 3.51 -0.09
CA GLY A 141 17.15 3.07 -0.05
C GLY A 141 17.39 1.89 0.91
N GLY A 142 18.64 1.43 1.00
CA GLY A 142 19.07 0.36 1.92
C GLY A 142 18.38 -0.99 1.71
N ASP A 143 17.98 -1.31 0.48
CA ASP A 143 17.39 -2.60 0.05
C ASP A 143 16.09 -3.06 0.74
N HIS A 144 15.49 -2.26 1.62
CA HIS A 144 14.28 -2.63 2.37
C HIS A 144 13.08 -3.04 1.49
N ALA A 145 12.93 -2.40 0.33
CA ALA A 145 11.89 -2.79 -0.61
C ALA A 145 12.16 -4.18 -1.21
N GLN A 146 13.43 -4.51 -1.51
CA GLN A 146 13.81 -5.83 -2.00
C GLN A 146 13.66 -6.90 -0.92
N GLU A 147 14.06 -6.62 0.32
CA GLU A 147 13.85 -7.52 1.47
C GLU A 147 12.36 -7.88 1.62
N MET A 148 11.47 -6.91 1.46
CA MET A 148 10.02 -7.13 1.53
C MET A 148 9.51 -7.92 0.32
N ILE A 149 10.00 -7.65 -0.90
CA ILE A 149 9.66 -8.43 -2.10
C ILE A 149 10.01 -9.91 -1.89
N ASP A 150 11.23 -10.19 -1.42
CA ASP A 150 11.70 -11.56 -1.17
C ASP A 150 10.88 -12.26 -0.08
N PHE A 151 10.52 -11.54 0.97
CA PHE A 151 9.65 -12.05 2.04
C PHE A 151 8.25 -12.40 1.53
N LEU A 152 7.68 -11.56 0.67
CA LEU A 152 6.34 -11.73 0.11
C LEU A 152 6.30 -12.71 -1.08
N LYS A 153 7.46 -13.02 -1.68
CA LYS A 153 7.61 -13.83 -2.90
C LYS A 153 6.88 -13.22 -4.10
N LEU A 154 7.02 -11.90 -4.27
CA LEU A 154 6.48 -11.13 -5.41
C LEU A 154 7.40 -11.16 -6.63
#